data_AF-A0A8N4F4F1-F1
#
_entry.id   AF-A0A8N4F4F1-F1
#
_cell.length_a   1.000
_cell.length_b   1.000
_cell.length_c   1.000
_cell.angle_alpha   90.00
_cell.angle_beta   90.00
_cell.angle_gamma   90.00
#
_symmetry.space_group_name_H-M   'P 1'
#
loop_
_entity.id
_entity.type
_entity.pdbx_description
1 polymer ?
#
loop_
_entity_poly.entity_id
_entity_poly.type
_entity_poly.pdbx_seq_one_letter_code
_entity_poly.pdbx_strand_id
1 'polypeptide(L)'
;MQPLIFYPLRFNFFRLVVGLPLMSSDPYNRRSLIMEHVMLIGILLCVGVIPFCLCLDSEDGSKVGGSCIELERRALLAIRADIYDPGEWLSSWTGQDCCQWRGVGCDNTTGQVVTLDLKYPSGYDLILGTGKILEPSKVNPSISGLIHLRYLDLSMNNFSFAPIPEFIGSLMHLEYLNLSKAWFSGSVPRQIGNLSSLHYLDLGGGYLFLDKWYGFAEYYPIALRVNDLQWLSRITSLQYLDLSFADLSMASNWLHEINMHPSLLALKLFATRLPGIPSTLQHVNFTSLTVLDLSYNAISTVPHWLLNISSLVQLDLQGCSFHGRISTVADMLGNLNHLKHLDFCQNQITGGISQSLWNNTHLEYLDLSGNQITGHAAKIFGNLSQLTFLALVGNQISGEISESMGNLSHLEALYLSENRISGEVPKGMGDLLNLEELDLSYNQIKGCIPEEILENSSQLRRLFLRGNQISGEIPKSMWNLLNLELLDLSSNQISGWIPETIGNLDT
;
A
#
# COMPACT_ATOMS: atom_id res chain seq x y z
N MET A 1 -6.64 -11.92 -53.49
CA MET A 1 -7.75 -12.56 -52.75
C MET A 1 -7.31 -13.94 -52.32
N GLN A 2 -7.65 -14.32 -51.08
CA GLN A 2 -7.29 -15.55 -50.32
C GLN A 2 -5.92 -15.57 -49.59
N PRO A 3 -5.84 -16.24 -48.42
CA PRO A 3 -5.72 -15.57 -47.11
C PRO A 3 -4.41 -15.92 -46.38
N LEU A 4 -3.96 -15.06 -45.46
CA LEU A 4 -2.80 -15.36 -44.60
C LEU A 4 -3.23 -16.04 -43.30
N ILE A 5 -2.75 -17.26 -43.17
CA ILE A 5 -2.87 -18.20 -42.06
C ILE A 5 -1.88 -17.77 -40.97
N PHE A 6 -2.35 -17.59 -39.74
CA PHE A 6 -1.48 -17.36 -38.58
C PHE A 6 -1.01 -18.71 -38.02
N TYR A 7 0.30 -18.93 -37.98
CA TYR A 7 0.92 -19.92 -37.10
C TYR A 7 1.32 -19.24 -35.77
N PRO A 8 1.16 -19.92 -34.61
CA PRO A 8 1.52 -19.36 -33.32
C PRO A 8 3.02 -19.50 -33.11
N LEU A 9 3.75 -18.39 -33.15
CA LEU A 9 5.12 -18.33 -32.63
C LEU A 9 5.04 -18.02 -31.13
N ARG A 10 5.57 -18.93 -30.32
CA ARG A 10 5.79 -18.74 -28.88
C ARG A 10 6.84 -17.65 -28.69
N PHE A 11 6.46 -16.53 -28.07
CA PHE A 11 7.38 -15.53 -27.50
C PHE A 11 6.96 -15.23 -26.06
N ASN A 12 7.94 -15.26 -25.16
CA ASN A 12 7.79 -14.84 -23.77
C ASN A 12 7.91 -13.30 -23.72
N PHE A 13 6.94 -12.65 -23.07
CA PHE A 13 6.91 -11.27 -22.58
C PHE A 13 7.06 -10.09 -23.56
N PHE A 14 6.40 -10.14 -24.72
CA PHE A 14 5.93 -8.93 -25.40
C PHE A 14 4.46 -9.15 -25.85
N ARG A 15 3.50 -8.39 -25.31
CA ARG A 15 2.08 -8.46 -25.73
C ARG A 15 1.73 -7.21 -26.54
N LEU A 16 1.99 -7.26 -27.85
CA LEU A 16 1.42 -6.33 -28.80
C LEU A 16 -0.03 -6.78 -29.09
N VAL A 17 -1.03 -6.15 -28.45
CA VAL A 17 -2.44 -6.48 -28.68
C VAL A 17 -3.01 -5.56 -29.76
N VAL A 18 -2.98 -6.01 -31.02
CA VAL A 18 -3.70 -5.33 -32.12
C VAL A 18 -4.87 -6.21 -32.53
N GLY A 19 -6.09 -5.78 -32.19
CA GLY A 19 -7.32 -6.28 -32.80
C GLY A 19 -7.83 -7.65 -32.34
N LEU A 20 -8.35 -7.75 -31.12
CA LEU A 20 -9.38 -8.72 -30.72
C LEU A 20 -10.31 -8.06 -29.69
N PRO A 21 -11.64 -8.25 -29.76
CA PRO A 21 -12.52 -7.85 -28.67
C PRO A 21 -12.52 -8.95 -27.63
N LEU A 22 -11.99 -8.69 -26.43
CA LEU A 22 -12.45 -9.26 -25.14
C LEU A 22 -11.61 -8.78 -23.95
N MET A 23 -12.31 -8.73 -22.81
CA MET A 23 -11.89 -8.49 -21.42
C MET A 23 -11.69 -7.03 -21.01
N SER A 24 -12.67 -6.54 -20.24
CA SER A 24 -12.55 -5.41 -19.33
C SER A 24 -11.38 -5.67 -18.37
N SER A 25 -10.26 -5.01 -18.63
CA SER A 25 -9.13 -4.97 -17.70
C SER A 25 -9.51 -4.04 -16.56
N ASP A 26 -9.75 -4.63 -15.39
CA ASP A 26 -9.97 -3.89 -14.15
C ASP A 26 -8.76 -2.97 -13.86
N PRO A 27 -8.91 -1.63 -13.89
CA PRO A 27 -7.81 -0.68 -13.68
C PRO A 27 -7.32 -0.64 -12.23
N TYR A 28 -8.03 -1.25 -11.27
CA TYR A 28 -7.76 -1.11 -9.83
C TYR A 28 -6.60 -1.96 -9.30
N ASN A 29 -6.03 -2.87 -10.10
CA ASN A 29 -5.02 -3.83 -9.64
C ASN A 29 -3.54 -3.44 -9.92
N ARG A 30 -3.27 -2.21 -10.39
CA ARG A 30 -1.91 -1.75 -10.79
C ARG A 30 -1.09 -1.07 -9.68
N ARG A 31 -1.51 -1.19 -8.42
CA ARG A 31 -0.94 -0.46 -7.26
C ARG A 31 0.36 -1.07 -6.67
N SER A 32 0.91 -2.13 -7.27
CA SER A 32 1.84 -3.05 -6.57
C SER A 32 3.32 -2.67 -6.52
N LEU A 33 3.84 -1.67 -7.26
CA LEU A 33 5.29 -1.37 -7.24
C LEU A 33 5.68 -0.01 -6.63
N ILE A 34 4.81 1.00 -6.65
CA ILE A 34 5.14 2.34 -6.13
C ILE A 34 4.93 2.42 -4.60
N MET A 35 4.13 1.51 -4.03
CA MET A 35 3.94 1.42 -2.57
C MET A 35 5.23 1.12 -1.79
N GLU A 36 6.25 0.51 -2.40
CA GLU A 36 7.50 0.19 -1.67
C GLU A 36 8.26 1.46 -1.24
N HIS A 37 8.33 2.49 -2.08
CA HIS A 37 9.14 3.68 -1.80
C HIS A 37 8.47 4.65 -0.80
N VAL A 38 7.14 4.76 -0.80
CA VAL A 38 6.40 5.63 0.15
C VAL A 38 6.14 4.94 1.48
N MET A 39 5.88 3.62 1.50
CA MET A 39 5.81 2.84 2.76
C MET A 39 7.13 2.92 3.54
N LEU A 40 8.27 2.97 2.83
CA LEU A 40 9.58 3.15 3.44
C LEU A 40 9.70 4.48 4.20
N ILE A 41 9.04 5.57 3.77
CA ILE A 41 9.11 6.87 4.47
C ILE A 41 8.35 6.83 5.81
N GLY A 42 7.18 6.17 5.85
CA GLY A 42 6.41 5.97 7.09
C GLY A 42 7.06 4.96 8.06
N ILE A 43 7.73 3.93 7.52
CA ILE A 43 8.45 2.94 8.33
C ILE A 43 9.80 3.50 8.84
N LEU A 44 10.52 4.31 8.05
CA LEU A 44 11.78 4.93 8.48
C LEU A 44 11.60 5.93 9.63
N LEU A 45 10.43 6.57 9.74
CA LEU A 45 10.10 7.46 10.86
C LEU A 45 9.63 6.70 12.12
N CYS A 46 9.09 5.48 11.99
CA CYS A 46 8.66 4.63 13.12
C CYS A 46 9.74 3.67 13.64
N VAL A 47 10.74 3.32 12.81
CA VAL A 47 11.83 2.38 13.19
C VAL A 47 13.10 3.12 13.63
N GLY A 48 13.08 4.45 13.64
CA GLY A 48 14.18 5.30 14.09
C GLY A 48 14.38 5.32 15.60
N VAL A 49 14.59 4.17 16.26
CA VAL A 49 15.59 3.84 17.30
C VAL A 49 15.41 2.35 17.68
N ILE A 50 15.85 1.43 16.83
CA ILE A 50 16.35 0.12 17.31
C ILE A 50 17.69 -0.09 16.59
N PRO A 51 18.82 -0.22 17.31
CA PRO A 51 20.08 -0.53 16.65
C PRO A 51 19.94 -1.91 16.02
N PHE A 52 19.88 -1.97 14.69
CA PHE A 52 20.23 -3.16 13.94
C PHE A 52 21.71 -3.43 14.21
N CYS A 53 21.99 -4.22 15.23
CA CYS A 53 23.34 -4.70 15.49
C CYS A 53 23.60 -5.84 14.50
N LEU A 54 24.13 -5.49 13.32
CA LEU A 54 24.78 -6.45 12.43
C LEU A 54 26.10 -6.86 13.11
N CYS A 55 26.12 -8.00 13.80
CA CYS A 55 27.37 -8.60 14.25
C CYS A 55 28.05 -9.30 13.07
N LEU A 56 29.17 -8.74 12.62
CA LEU A 56 30.20 -9.48 11.91
C LEU A 56 31.09 -10.18 12.94
N ASP A 57 31.40 -11.44 12.66
CA ASP A 57 32.23 -12.31 13.48
C ASP A 57 33.57 -11.69 13.86
N SER A 58 33.93 -11.79 15.15
CA SER A 58 35.32 -11.83 15.58
C SER A 58 35.47 -12.92 16.63
N GLU A 59 36.16 -14.00 16.26
CA GLU A 59 36.64 -15.04 17.17
C GLU A 59 37.59 -14.41 18.21
N ASP A 60 37.22 -14.45 19.50
CA ASP A 60 38.18 -14.77 20.55
C ASP A 60 37.47 -15.37 21.78
N GLY A 61 38.14 -16.34 22.39
CA GLY A 61 37.57 -17.29 23.33
C GLY A 61 37.31 -16.77 24.74
N SER A 62 36.48 -17.55 25.44
CA SER A 62 36.28 -17.58 26.90
C SER A 62 35.33 -16.55 27.53
N LYS A 63 34.04 -16.67 27.22
CA LYS A 63 32.96 -16.45 28.23
C LYS A 63 31.90 -17.55 28.11
N VAL A 64 31.74 -18.32 29.19
CA VAL A 64 30.54 -19.13 29.42
C VAL A 64 29.43 -18.17 29.82
N GLY A 65 28.73 -17.63 28.83
CA GLY A 65 27.60 -16.72 28.97
C GLY A 65 27.00 -16.54 27.59
N GLY A 66 25.89 -17.23 27.32
CA GLY A 66 25.29 -17.24 25.98
C GLY A 66 24.30 -18.37 25.72
N SER A 67 24.31 -19.44 26.54
CA SER A 67 23.29 -20.48 26.42
C SER A 67 21.94 -19.97 26.92
N CYS A 68 20.94 -20.05 26.05
CA CYS A 68 19.53 -19.88 26.40
C CYS A 68 19.13 -20.59 27.70
N ILE A 69 18.27 -19.95 28.49
CA ILE A 69 17.72 -20.51 29.72
C ILE A 69 16.91 -21.76 29.39
N GLU A 70 17.21 -22.89 30.04
CA GLU A 70 16.61 -24.20 29.73
C GLU A 70 15.06 -24.19 29.80
N LEU A 71 14.47 -23.38 30.69
CA LEU A 71 13.02 -23.22 30.77
C LEU A 71 12.43 -22.52 29.53
N GLU A 72 13.07 -21.45 29.07
CA GLU A 72 12.67 -20.71 27.85
C GLU A 72 12.89 -21.59 26.61
N ARG A 73 14.00 -22.33 26.56
CA ARG A 73 14.27 -23.32 25.50
C ARG A 73 13.16 -24.36 25.39
N ARG A 74 12.69 -24.91 26.52
CA ARG A 74 11.56 -25.87 26.53
C ARG A 74 10.26 -25.22 26.07
N ALA A 75 9.99 -24.00 26.49
CA ALA A 75 8.83 -23.24 26.04
C ALA A 75 8.86 -23.04 24.52
N LEU A 76 10.01 -22.65 23.96
CA LEU A 76 10.22 -22.51 22.51
C LEU A 76 9.99 -23.85 21.78
N LEU A 77 10.53 -24.96 22.25
CA LEU A 77 10.28 -26.26 21.61
C LEU A 77 8.80 -26.67 21.65
N ALA A 78 8.06 -26.31 22.71
CA ALA A 78 6.62 -26.50 22.77
C ALA A 78 5.89 -25.62 21.74
N ILE A 79 6.31 -24.35 21.58
CA ILE A 79 5.79 -23.44 20.56
C ILE A 79 6.01 -24.00 19.16
N ARG A 80 7.23 -24.43 18.84
CA ARG A 80 7.58 -25.03 17.54
C ARG A 80 6.67 -26.19 17.16
N ALA A 81 6.32 -27.04 18.12
CA ALA A 81 5.49 -28.22 17.87
C ALA A 81 4.06 -27.87 17.42
N ASP A 82 3.60 -26.65 17.70
CA ASP A 82 2.26 -26.15 17.35
C ASP A 82 2.25 -25.22 16.13
N ILE A 83 3.43 -24.85 15.59
CA ILE A 83 3.54 -24.06 14.37
C ILE A 83 3.62 -24.98 13.15
N TYR A 84 2.78 -24.70 12.15
CA TYR A 84 2.82 -25.40 10.87
C TYR A 84 3.99 -24.89 10.03
N ASP A 85 4.99 -25.75 9.83
CA ASP A 85 6.25 -25.40 9.17
C ASP A 85 6.61 -26.40 8.04
N PRO A 86 5.89 -26.38 6.90
CA PRO A 86 6.16 -27.29 5.79
C PRO A 86 7.46 -26.98 5.05
N GLY A 87 7.97 -25.74 5.18
CA GLY A 87 9.21 -25.28 4.56
C GLY A 87 10.45 -25.51 5.41
N GLU A 88 10.30 -26.14 6.60
CA GLU A 88 11.35 -26.35 7.58
C GLU A 88 12.11 -25.05 7.96
N TRP A 89 11.41 -23.92 8.03
CA TRP A 89 11.98 -22.63 8.42
C TRP A 89 12.46 -22.60 9.87
N LEU A 90 11.85 -23.42 10.73
CA LEU A 90 12.25 -23.64 12.12
C LEU A 90 13.24 -24.81 12.25
N SER A 91 13.87 -25.26 11.17
CA SER A 91 14.91 -26.32 11.20
C SER A 91 16.10 -25.97 12.10
N SER A 92 16.41 -24.69 12.26
CA SER A 92 17.48 -24.21 13.16
C SER A 92 17.18 -24.47 14.65
N TRP A 93 15.94 -24.79 15.03
CA TRP A 93 15.51 -24.97 16.42
C TRP A 93 15.93 -26.33 16.98
N THR A 94 17.24 -26.52 17.07
CA THR A 94 17.91 -27.73 17.54
C THR A 94 19.11 -27.37 18.42
N GLY A 95 19.59 -28.31 19.23
CA GLY A 95 20.70 -28.07 20.15
C GLY A 95 20.31 -27.40 21.48
N GLN A 96 21.31 -26.93 22.21
CA GLN A 96 21.16 -26.38 23.57
C GLN A 96 21.00 -24.86 23.59
N ASP A 97 21.64 -24.16 22.65
CA ASP A 97 21.59 -22.70 22.62
C ASP A 97 20.45 -22.19 21.72
N CYS A 98 19.31 -21.86 22.33
CA CYS A 98 18.18 -21.32 21.61
C CYS A 98 18.40 -19.90 21.07
N CYS A 99 19.43 -19.18 21.55
CA CYS A 99 19.70 -17.81 21.11
C CYS A 99 20.29 -17.76 19.70
N GLN A 100 20.68 -18.91 19.14
CA GLN A 100 21.09 -19.07 17.74
C GLN A 100 19.94 -19.51 16.83
N TRP A 101 18.74 -19.74 17.38
CA TRP A 101 17.61 -20.19 16.59
C TRP A 101 17.04 -19.05 15.77
N ARG A 102 16.69 -19.33 14.52
CA ARG A 102 16.07 -18.35 13.63
C ARG A 102 14.81 -17.78 14.30
N GLY A 103 14.71 -16.46 14.32
CA GLY A 103 13.58 -15.75 14.91
C GLY A 103 13.63 -15.62 16.43
N VAL A 104 14.61 -16.24 17.11
CA VAL A 104 14.82 -16.07 18.55
C VAL A 104 15.94 -15.07 18.78
N GLY A 105 15.68 -14.01 19.53
CA GLY A 105 16.68 -13.06 19.99
C GLY A 105 16.76 -13.05 21.51
N CYS A 106 17.98 -13.07 22.04
CA CYS A 106 18.24 -13.06 23.47
C CYS A 106 18.94 -11.77 23.91
N ASP A 107 18.78 -11.40 25.17
CA ASP A 107 19.60 -10.38 25.81
C ASP A 107 21.05 -10.86 25.92
N ASN A 108 21.99 -10.07 25.38
CA ASN A 108 23.42 -10.42 25.33
C ASN A 108 24.09 -10.54 26.71
N THR A 109 23.45 -10.05 27.77
CA THR A 109 23.98 -10.09 29.14
C THR A 109 23.32 -11.18 29.98
N THR A 110 22.00 -11.36 29.88
CA THR A 110 21.25 -12.30 30.72
C THR A 110 20.96 -13.63 30.03
N GLY A 111 21.04 -13.69 28.69
CA GLY A 111 20.66 -14.87 27.90
C GLY A 111 19.16 -15.15 27.86
N GLN A 112 18.32 -14.20 28.32
CA GLN A 112 16.87 -14.30 28.31
C GLN A 112 16.31 -14.01 26.93
N VAL A 113 15.28 -14.74 26.51
CA VAL A 113 14.58 -14.51 25.24
C VAL A 113 13.80 -13.20 25.30
N VAL A 114 14.16 -12.26 24.43
CA VAL A 114 13.54 -10.92 24.30
C VAL A 114 12.81 -10.74 22.97
N THR A 115 13.13 -11.56 21.96
CA THR A 115 12.53 -11.50 20.62
C THR A 115 12.07 -12.88 20.20
N LEU A 116 10.83 -12.94 19.70
CA LEU A 116 10.26 -14.11 19.04
C LEU A 116 9.57 -13.66 17.75
N ASP A 117 10.24 -13.89 16.63
CA ASP A 117 9.73 -13.67 15.27
C ASP A 117 9.41 -15.02 14.63
N LEU A 118 8.12 -15.29 14.51
CA LEU A 118 7.55 -16.45 13.84
C LEU A 118 6.70 -16.04 12.65
N LYS A 119 6.97 -14.86 12.06
CA LYS A 119 6.29 -14.41 10.85
C LYS A 119 6.43 -15.46 9.75
N TYR A 120 5.32 -15.81 9.11
CA TYR A 120 5.35 -16.74 8.00
C TYR A 120 6.03 -16.09 6.77
N PRO A 121 7.05 -16.72 6.16
CA PRO A 121 7.91 -16.05 5.18
C PRO A 121 7.32 -15.89 3.77
N SER A 122 6.14 -16.47 3.46
CA SER A 122 5.54 -16.29 2.14
C SER A 122 4.93 -14.89 2.00
N GLY A 123 5.46 -14.11 1.06
CA GLY A 123 4.79 -12.90 0.59
C GLY A 123 3.40 -13.23 0.04
N TYR A 124 2.36 -12.74 0.71
CA TYR A 124 0.99 -12.58 0.23
C TYR A 124 0.13 -13.79 -0.19
N ASP A 125 0.61 -15.02 -0.11
CA ASP A 125 -0.19 -16.17 -0.56
C ASP A 125 -0.20 -17.31 0.47
N LEU A 126 -1.02 -17.13 1.53
CA LEU A 126 -1.53 -18.23 2.38
C LEU A 126 -2.32 -19.27 1.57
N ILE A 127 -2.65 -18.89 0.33
CA ILE A 127 -3.00 -19.75 -0.77
C ILE A 127 -1.70 -19.90 -1.56
N LEU A 128 -0.96 -21.01 -1.40
CA LEU A 128 0.07 -21.36 -2.40
C LEU A 128 -0.59 -21.14 -3.77
N GLY A 129 0.06 -20.51 -4.76
CA GLY A 129 -0.54 -20.21 -6.09
C GLY A 129 -1.17 -21.41 -6.84
N THR A 130 -1.18 -22.59 -6.21
CA THR A 130 -1.92 -23.83 -6.44
C THR A 130 -3.36 -23.87 -5.88
N GLY A 131 -3.83 -22.87 -5.11
CA GLY A 131 -5.15 -22.90 -4.47
C GLY A 131 -5.20 -23.63 -3.12
N LYS A 132 -4.07 -24.02 -2.53
CA LYS A 132 -4.01 -24.78 -1.27
C LYS A 132 -3.80 -23.84 -0.07
N ILE A 133 -4.77 -23.85 0.84
CA ILE A 133 -4.71 -23.17 2.14
C ILE A 133 -3.63 -23.83 3.01
N LEU A 134 -2.79 -23.03 3.68
CA LEU A 134 -1.85 -23.54 4.69
C LEU A 134 -2.57 -24.33 5.78
N GLU A 135 -1.97 -25.37 6.33
CA GLU A 135 -2.57 -26.05 7.48
C GLU A 135 -2.52 -25.15 8.73
N PRO A 136 -3.47 -25.31 9.67
CA PRO A 136 -3.51 -24.52 10.90
C PRO A 136 -2.27 -24.67 11.77
N SER A 137 -1.75 -23.53 12.22
CA SER A 137 -0.92 -23.39 13.42
C SER A 137 -1.80 -23.17 14.66
N LYS A 138 -1.22 -23.31 15.85
CA LYS A 138 -1.84 -22.93 17.12
C LYS A 138 -0.93 -21.98 17.89
N VAL A 139 -1.53 -20.98 18.55
CA VAL A 139 -0.80 -20.13 19.47
C VAL A 139 -0.58 -20.90 20.78
N ASN A 140 0.64 -21.40 20.98
CA ASN A 140 0.97 -22.21 22.14
C ASN A 140 1.04 -21.35 23.43
N PRO A 141 0.36 -21.74 24.53
CA PRO A 141 0.37 -20.98 25.80
C PRO A 141 1.74 -20.82 26.46
N SER A 142 2.74 -21.66 26.11
CA SER A 142 4.12 -21.54 26.62
C SER A 142 4.80 -20.22 26.25
N ILE A 143 4.27 -19.45 25.30
CA ILE A 143 4.68 -18.06 25.04
C ILE A 143 4.58 -17.22 26.33
N SER A 144 3.57 -17.44 27.19
CA SER A 144 3.44 -16.75 28.48
C SER A 144 4.60 -17.00 29.46
N GLY A 145 5.41 -18.04 29.24
CA GLY A 145 6.61 -18.33 30.01
C GLY A 145 7.83 -17.50 29.59
N LEU A 146 7.79 -16.85 28.42
CA LEU A 146 8.84 -15.95 27.92
C LEU A 146 8.62 -14.54 28.49
N ILE A 147 8.75 -14.40 29.81
CA ILE A 147 8.29 -13.20 30.53
C ILE A 147 9.08 -11.92 30.20
N HIS A 148 10.26 -12.04 29.60
CA HIS A 148 11.12 -10.91 29.22
C HIS A 148 10.91 -10.48 27.75
N LEU A 149 9.94 -11.07 27.07
CA LEU A 149 9.67 -10.80 25.66
C LEU A 149 9.30 -9.33 25.44
N ARG A 150 10.01 -8.70 24.51
CA ARG A 150 9.79 -7.32 24.05
C ARG A 150 9.25 -7.26 22.62
N TYR A 151 9.58 -8.27 21.82
CA TYR A 151 9.14 -8.37 20.42
C TYR A 151 8.46 -9.70 20.16
N LEU A 152 7.21 -9.65 19.69
CA LEU A 152 6.45 -10.82 19.25
C LEU A 152 5.83 -10.56 17.88
N ASP A 153 6.24 -11.33 16.88
CA ASP A 153 5.64 -11.34 15.54
C ASP A 153 5.11 -12.73 15.22
N LEU A 154 3.79 -12.85 15.08
CA LEU A 154 3.08 -14.05 14.65
C LEU A 154 2.37 -13.83 13.30
N SER A 155 2.69 -12.75 12.59
CA SER A 155 1.99 -12.34 11.38
C SER A 155 2.09 -13.35 10.26
N MET A 156 1.15 -13.28 9.30
CA MET A 156 1.13 -14.12 8.09
C MET A 156 0.91 -15.63 8.33
N ASN A 157 0.68 -16.07 9.57
CA ASN A 157 0.37 -17.46 9.89
C ASN A 157 -1.10 -17.82 9.65
N ASN A 158 -1.42 -19.11 9.60
CA ASN A 158 -2.81 -19.57 9.65
C ASN A 158 -3.18 -20.01 11.07
N PHE A 159 -3.83 -19.18 11.88
CA PHE A 159 -4.41 -19.61 13.17
C PHE A 159 -5.89 -20.02 13.09
N SER A 160 -6.42 -20.24 11.87
CA SER A 160 -7.73 -20.84 11.58
C SER A 160 -8.88 -20.22 12.36
N PHE A 161 -8.95 -18.89 12.32
CA PHE A 161 -9.99 -18.09 12.96
C PHE A 161 -10.04 -18.29 14.49
N ALA A 162 -8.94 -18.71 15.12
CA ALA A 162 -8.85 -18.78 16.58
C ALA A 162 -8.96 -17.39 17.21
N PRO A 163 -9.48 -17.27 18.45
CA PRO A 163 -9.40 -16.03 19.20
C PRO A 163 -7.96 -15.68 19.56
N ILE A 164 -7.67 -14.37 19.61
CA ILE A 164 -6.40 -13.89 20.18
C ILE A 164 -6.35 -14.34 21.66
N PRO A 165 -5.31 -15.07 22.11
CA PRO A 165 -5.26 -15.55 23.47
C PRO A 165 -5.09 -14.42 24.50
N GLU A 166 -5.89 -14.45 25.58
CA GLU A 166 -5.84 -13.43 26.63
C GLU A 166 -4.48 -13.35 27.34
N PHE A 167 -3.73 -14.47 27.38
CA PHE A 167 -2.44 -14.53 28.06
C PHE A 167 -1.40 -13.58 27.44
N ILE A 168 -1.58 -13.12 26.19
CA ILE A 168 -0.68 -12.14 25.58
C ILE A 168 -0.57 -10.89 26.47
N GLY A 169 -1.66 -10.50 27.14
CA GLY A 169 -1.65 -9.39 28.09
C GLY A 169 -0.85 -9.62 29.39
N SER A 170 -0.25 -10.79 29.58
CA SER A 170 0.69 -11.07 30.68
C SER A 170 2.14 -10.73 30.35
N LEU A 171 2.46 -10.48 29.08
CA LEU A 171 3.80 -10.15 28.59
C LEU A 171 4.09 -8.64 28.80
N MET A 172 4.16 -8.21 30.06
CA MET A 172 4.14 -6.78 30.42
C MET A 172 5.29 -5.93 29.84
N HIS A 173 6.38 -6.57 29.38
CA HIS A 173 7.53 -5.92 28.75
C HIS A 173 7.42 -5.82 27.23
N LEU A 174 6.31 -6.26 26.64
CA LEU A 174 6.15 -6.24 25.20
C LEU A 174 6.09 -4.81 24.67
N GLU A 175 6.99 -4.51 23.73
CA GLU A 175 7.16 -3.22 23.05
C GLU A 175 6.62 -3.29 21.61
N TYR A 176 6.67 -4.47 20.99
CA TYR A 176 6.21 -4.74 19.64
C TYR A 176 5.33 -6.00 19.59
N LEU A 177 4.11 -5.86 19.07
CA LEU A 177 3.18 -6.96 18.84
C LEU A 177 2.60 -6.90 17.43
N ASN A 178 2.87 -7.92 16.62
CA ASN A 178 2.30 -8.07 15.29
C ASN A 178 1.56 -9.41 15.17
N LEU A 179 0.24 -9.31 15.01
CA LEU A 179 -0.69 -10.44 14.80
C LEU A 179 -1.40 -10.31 13.44
N SER A 180 -0.89 -9.43 12.56
CA SER A 180 -1.53 -9.10 11.30
C SER A 180 -1.57 -10.27 10.35
N LYS A 181 -2.61 -10.34 9.51
CA LYS A 181 -2.77 -11.38 8.49
C LYS A 181 -2.49 -12.78 9.07
N ALA A 182 -3.02 -13.07 10.25
CA ALA A 182 -2.76 -14.33 10.94
C ALA A 182 -4.01 -15.21 11.11
N TRP A 183 -5.14 -14.83 10.48
CA TRP A 183 -6.46 -15.46 10.65
C TRP A 183 -6.90 -15.57 12.11
N PHE A 184 -6.70 -14.52 12.92
CA PHE A 184 -7.39 -14.42 14.21
C PHE A 184 -8.85 -13.98 14.02
N SER A 185 -9.74 -14.40 14.91
CA SER A 185 -11.14 -13.96 14.91
C SER A 185 -11.68 -13.67 16.32
N GLY A 186 -12.93 -13.22 16.41
CA GLY A 186 -13.55 -12.92 17.70
C GLY A 186 -13.18 -11.55 18.23
N SER A 187 -13.45 -11.31 19.52
CA SER A 187 -13.20 -9.99 20.12
C SER A 187 -11.73 -9.80 20.43
N VAL A 188 -11.20 -8.59 20.21
CA VAL A 188 -9.87 -8.21 20.67
C VAL A 188 -9.84 -8.24 22.21
N PRO A 189 -8.95 -9.03 22.86
CA PRO A 189 -8.92 -9.14 24.31
C PRO A 189 -8.52 -7.82 24.98
N ARG A 190 -9.31 -7.37 25.96
CA ARG A 190 -9.01 -6.17 26.76
C ARG A 190 -7.68 -6.26 27.53
N GLN A 191 -7.18 -7.47 27.75
CA GLN A 191 -5.91 -7.77 28.41
C GLN A 191 -4.71 -7.22 27.64
N ILE A 192 -4.84 -6.98 26.32
CA ILE A 192 -3.82 -6.24 25.54
C ILE A 192 -3.57 -4.85 26.14
N GLY A 193 -4.58 -4.23 26.76
CA GLY A 193 -4.43 -2.98 27.51
C GLY A 193 -3.50 -3.06 28.73
N ASN A 194 -3.03 -4.24 29.15
CA ASN A 194 -2.02 -4.37 30.21
C ASN A 194 -0.58 -4.16 29.69
N LEU A 195 -0.38 -4.12 28.37
CA LEU A 195 0.93 -3.98 27.73
C LEU A 195 1.40 -2.53 27.76
N SER A 196 1.70 -2.02 28.95
CA SER A 196 2.04 -0.60 29.18
C SER A 196 3.31 -0.10 28.49
N SER A 197 4.18 -1.00 28.01
CA SER A 197 5.40 -0.66 27.27
C SER A 197 5.23 -0.74 25.75
N LEU A 198 4.02 -1.02 25.26
CA LEU A 198 3.78 -1.28 23.84
C LEU A 198 3.86 0.02 23.03
N HIS A 199 4.68 0.00 21.98
CA HIS A 199 4.85 1.11 21.03
C HIS A 199 4.25 0.77 19.66
N TYR A 200 4.27 -0.52 19.29
CA TYR A 200 3.78 -1.00 18.01
C TYR A 200 2.73 -2.10 18.22
N LEU A 201 1.52 -1.87 17.70
CA LEU A 201 0.44 -2.85 17.70
C LEU A 201 -0.16 -2.97 16.29
N ASP A 202 0.00 -4.14 15.69
CA ASP A 202 -0.59 -4.47 14.39
C ASP A 202 -1.50 -5.68 14.52
N LEU A 203 -2.81 -5.42 14.40
CA LEU A 203 -3.86 -6.43 14.35
C LEU A 203 -4.54 -6.44 12.98
N GLY A 204 -3.92 -5.80 11.97
CA GLY A 204 -4.45 -5.63 10.63
C GLY A 204 -4.79 -6.98 9.99
N GLY A 205 -6.04 -7.14 9.57
CA GLY A 205 -6.49 -8.29 8.82
C GLY A 205 -6.22 -8.17 7.32
N GLY A 206 -7.07 -8.84 6.55
CA GLY A 206 -7.19 -8.65 5.11
C GLY A 206 -6.40 -9.65 4.27
N TYR A 207 -7.12 -10.31 3.36
CA TYR A 207 -6.57 -11.03 2.23
C TYR A 207 -7.33 -10.59 1.00
N LEU A 208 -6.60 -10.35 -0.08
CA LEU A 208 -7.18 -10.36 -1.40
C LEU A 208 -7.38 -11.83 -1.79
N PHE A 209 -8.61 -12.31 -1.81
CA PHE A 209 -8.92 -13.44 -2.68
C PHE A 209 -8.95 -12.87 -4.10
N LEU A 210 -7.92 -13.18 -4.88
CA LEU A 210 -8.02 -13.15 -6.33
C LEU A 210 -8.59 -14.49 -6.76
N ASP A 211 -9.90 -14.68 -6.63
CA ASP A 211 -10.56 -15.68 -7.44
C ASP A 211 -10.42 -15.25 -8.91
N LYS A 212 -9.49 -15.91 -9.59
CA LYS A 212 -9.07 -15.70 -11.00
C LYS A 212 -10.20 -15.78 -12.05
N TRP A 213 -11.47 -15.81 -11.65
CA TRP A 213 -12.59 -16.08 -12.55
C TRP A 213 -13.71 -15.04 -12.55
N TYR A 214 -13.80 -14.13 -11.56
CA TYR A 214 -14.94 -13.22 -11.51
C TYR A 214 -14.66 -11.76 -11.13
N GLY A 215 -13.45 -11.23 -11.23
CA GLY A 215 -13.26 -9.76 -11.26
C GLY A 215 -13.88 -8.97 -10.08
N PHE A 216 -14.10 -9.62 -8.95
CA PHE A 216 -14.48 -9.02 -7.69
C PHE A 216 -13.55 -9.64 -6.66
N ALA A 217 -12.63 -8.87 -6.09
CA ALA A 217 -11.97 -9.30 -4.87
C ALA A 217 -13.05 -9.40 -3.79
N GLU A 218 -13.58 -10.59 -3.54
CA GLU A 218 -14.46 -10.81 -2.39
C GLU A 218 -13.60 -10.67 -1.13
N TYR A 219 -13.76 -9.54 -0.45
CA TYR A 219 -13.17 -9.30 0.86
C TYR A 219 -13.74 -10.33 1.84
N TYR A 220 -12.95 -11.33 2.22
CA TYR A 220 -13.36 -12.23 3.29
C TYR A 220 -13.50 -11.44 4.61
N PRO A 221 -14.49 -11.80 5.44
CA PRO A 221 -15.09 -10.91 6.39
C PRO A 221 -14.14 -10.59 7.53
N ILE A 222 -14.33 -9.38 8.01
CA ILE A 222 -13.95 -8.89 9.32
C ILE A 222 -13.97 -9.99 10.37
N ALA A 223 -12.79 -10.47 10.74
CA ALA A 223 -12.64 -11.59 11.67
C ALA A 223 -12.58 -11.10 13.11
N LEU A 224 -11.86 -9.99 13.34
CA LEU A 224 -11.73 -9.37 14.65
C LEU A 224 -12.86 -8.36 14.90
N ARG A 225 -13.34 -8.32 16.15
CA ARG A 225 -14.34 -7.36 16.63
C ARG A 225 -13.75 -6.48 17.71
N VAL A 226 -13.91 -5.17 17.57
CA VAL A 226 -13.51 -4.15 18.54
C VAL A 226 -14.77 -3.38 18.91
N ASN A 227 -15.42 -3.79 20.00
CA ASN A 227 -16.67 -3.16 20.42
C ASN A 227 -16.44 -1.82 21.13
N ASP A 228 -15.27 -1.62 21.71
CA ASP A 228 -14.80 -0.38 22.32
C ASP A 228 -13.27 -0.35 22.32
N LEU A 229 -12.71 0.87 22.43
CA LEU A 229 -11.27 1.11 22.45
C LEU A 229 -10.75 1.53 23.83
N GLN A 230 -11.51 1.31 24.91
CA GLN A 230 -11.11 1.78 26.26
C GLN A 230 -9.81 1.16 26.74
N TRP A 231 -9.47 -0.04 26.27
CA TRP A 231 -8.22 -0.72 26.60
C TRP A 231 -6.99 0.03 26.08
N LEU A 232 -7.12 0.88 25.05
CA LEU A 232 -6.02 1.73 24.57
C LEU A 232 -5.60 2.76 25.61
N SER A 233 -6.53 3.31 26.41
CA SER A 233 -6.23 4.33 27.43
C SER A 233 -5.12 3.95 28.43
N ARG A 234 -4.79 2.65 28.51
CA ARG A 234 -3.73 2.09 29.37
C ARG A 234 -2.39 1.92 28.66
N ILE A 235 -2.33 2.10 27.35
CA ILE A 235 -1.15 1.94 26.48
C ILE A 235 -0.68 3.32 26.01
N THR A 236 -0.22 4.14 26.95
CA THR A 236 0.12 5.55 26.69
C THR A 236 1.35 5.75 25.81
N SER A 237 2.16 4.71 25.59
CA SER A 237 3.39 4.73 24.79
C SER A 237 3.17 4.45 23.31
N LEU A 238 1.93 4.18 22.89
CA LEU A 238 1.64 3.69 21.54
C LEU A 238 2.02 4.70 20.46
N GLN A 239 2.74 4.25 19.44
CA GLN A 239 3.20 5.03 18.29
C GLN A 239 2.62 4.52 16.97
N TYR A 240 2.40 3.21 16.84
CA TYR A 240 1.80 2.59 15.67
C TYR A 240 0.59 1.75 16.08
N LEU A 241 -0.55 2.02 15.44
CA LEU A 241 -1.77 1.23 15.59
C LEU A 241 -2.36 0.90 14.23
N ASP A 242 -2.47 -0.39 13.93
CA ASP A 242 -3.19 -0.91 12.77
C ASP A 242 -4.30 -1.86 13.22
N LEU A 243 -5.54 -1.47 12.94
CA LEU A 243 -6.74 -2.27 13.17
C LEU A 243 -7.49 -2.53 11.85
N SER A 244 -6.82 -2.38 10.71
CA SER A 244 -7.40 -2.57 9.38
C SER A 244 -8.19 -3.89 9.33
N PHE A 245 -9.37 -3.88 8.73
CA PHE A 245 -10.30 -5.02 8.64
C PHE A 245 -10.95 -5.51 9.94
N ALA A 246 -10.70 -4.88 11.10
CA ALA A 246 -11.45 -5.21 12.30
C ALA A 246 -12.84 -4.53 12.32
N ASP A 247 -13.84 -5.13 12.97
CA ASP A 247 -15.18 -4.54 13.08
C ASP A 247 -15.16 -3.52 14.20
N LEU A 248 -15.14 -2.24 13.85
CA LEU A 248 -15.25 -1.14 14.80
C LEU A 248 -16.67 -0.56 14.82
N SER A 249 -17.66 -1.14 14.13
CA SER A 249 -19.01 -0.55 13.99
C SER A 249 -19.72 -0.25 15.31
N MET A 250 -19.35 -0.94 16.39
CA MET A 250 -19.89 -0.71 17.74
C MET A 250 -19.03 0.26 18.59
N ALA A 251 -17.79 0.57 18.18
CA ALA A 251 -16.83 1.39 18.92
C ALA A 251 -17.12 2.90 18.78
N SER A 252 -18.27 3.35 19.28
CA SER A 252 -18.67 4.77 19.23
C SER A 252 -17.69 5.74 19.92
N ASN A 253 -16.84 5.25 20.84
CA ASN A 253 -15.82 6.03 21.53
C ASN A 253 -14.46 6.07 20.81
N TRP A 254 -14.32 5.46 19.62
CA TRP A 254 -13.02 5.26 18.97
C TRP A 254 -12.19 6.54 18.87
N LEU A 255 -12.79 7.65 18.40
CA LEU A 255 -12.06 8.90 18.20
C LEU A 255 -11.62 9.50 19.54
N HIS A 256 -12.44 9.39 20.58
CA HIS A 256 -12.09 9.88 21.91
C HIS A 256 -10.88 9.13 22.48
N GLU A 257 -10.87 7.80 22.40
CA GLU A 257 -9.77 6.98 22.93
C GLU A 257 -8.47 7.23 22.16
N ILE A 258 -8.51 7.26 20.83
CA ILE A 258 -7.32 7.52 20.01
C ILE A 258 -6.80 8.94 20.26
N ASN A 259 -7.69 9.92 20.47
CA ASN A 259 -7.31 11.30 20.80
C ASN A 259 -6.51 11.43 22.11
N MET A 260 -6.52 10.42 22.98
CA MET A 260 -5.71 10.37 24.19
C MET A 260 -4.25 9.91 23.95
N HIS A 261 -3.85 9.68 22.70
CA HIS A 261 -2.53 9.16 22.33
C HIS A 261 -1.74 10.18 21.46
N PRO A 262 -1.16 11.23 22.06
CA PRO A 262 -0.40 12.24 21.32
C PRO A 262 0.92 11.71 20.72
N SER A 263 1.41 10.56 21.19
CA SER A 263 2.58 9.85 20.67
C SER A 263 2.32 9.10 19.37
N LEU A 264 1.06 8.96 18.96
CA LEU A 264 0.71 8.15 17.79
C LEU A 264 1.25 8.80 16.50
N LEU A 265 2.11 8.07 15.81
CA LEU A 265 2.74 8.43 14.53
C LEU A 265 1.93 7.90 13.34
N ALA A 266 1.35 6.70 13.48
CA ALA A 266 0.60 6.05 12.43
C ALA A 266 -0.69 5.42 12.97
N LEU A 267 -1.80 5.72 12.29
CA LEU A 267 -3.10 5.14 12.56
C LEU A 267 -3.69 4.57 11.27
N LYS A 268 -3.96 3.27 11.25
CA LYS A 268 -4.55 2.57 10.11
C LYS A 268 -5.85 1.88 10.51
N LEU A 269 -6.93 2.32 9.86
CA LEU A 269 -8.30 1.88 10.09
C LEU A 269 -9.00 1.52 8.77
N PHE A 270 -8.25 1.01 7.79
CA PHE A 270 -8.76 0.56 6.50
C PHE A 270 -9.93 -0.42 6.69
N ALA A 271 -11.06 -0.17 6.02
CA ALA A 271 -12.24 -1.04 6.01
C ALA A 271 -12.68 -1.56 7.39
N THR A 272 -12.76 -0.67 8.37
CA THR A 272 -13.11 -1.03 9.76
C THR A 272 -14.60 -0.84 10.11
N ARG A 273 -15.42 -0.39 9.15
CA ARG A 273 -16.83 -0.01 9.37
C ARG A 273 -16.98 1.03 10.47
N LEU A 274 -16.09 2.04 10.49
CA LEU A 274 -16.11 3.07 11.53
C LEU A 274 -17.53 3.65 11.73
N PRO A 275 -18.02 3.72 12.98
CA PRO A 275 -19.20 4.50 13.27
C PRO A 275 -18.84 5.95 12.96
N GLY A 276 -19.68 6.61 12.15
CA GLY A 276 -19.34 7.85 11.45
C GLY A 276 -18.56 8.86 12.29
N ILE A 277 -17.64 9.60 11.64
CA ILE A 277 -16.74 10.51 12.33
C ILE A 277 -17.55 11.64 13.03
N PRO A 278 -17.42 11.80 14.37
CA PRO A 278 -18.05 12.92 15.06
C PRO A 278 -17.52 14.25 14.50
N SER A 279 -18.40 15.04 13.89
CA SER A 279 -18.07 16.36 13.37
C SER A 279 -17.90 17.42 14.46
N THR A 280 -18.30 17.11 15.70
CA THR A 280 -18.37 18.03 16.84
C THR A 280 -17.15 18.02 17.76
N LEU A 281 -16.12 17.22 17.47
CA LEU A 281 -14.90 17.22 18.28
C LEU A 281 -14.15 18.55 18.08
N GLN A 282 -14.24 19.45 19.06
CA GLN A 282 -13.63 20.79 18.96
C GLN A 282 -12.09 20.75 18.97
N HIS A 283 -11.50 19.73 19.61
CA HIS A 283 -10.05 19.62 19.79
C HIS A 283 -9.57 18.19 19.55
N VAL A 284 -8.63 18.04 18.62
CA VAL A 284 -7.81 16.84 18.45
C VAL A 284 -6.40 17.10 18.97
N ASN A 285 -5.80 16.11 19.62
CA ASN A 285 -4.45 16.13 20.20
C ASN A 285 -3.48 15.22 19.42
N PHE A 286 -3.66 15.14 18.11
CA PHE A 286 -2.77 14.42 17.21
C PHE A 286 -1.56 15.30 16.86
N THR A 287 -0.64 15.43 17.81
CA THR A 287 0.54 16.31 17.65
C THR A 287 1.67 15.65 16.85
N SER A 288 1.71 14.32 16.83
CA SER A 288 2.78 13.55 16.17
C SER A 288 2.30 12.77 14.94
N LEU A 289 1.01 12.78 14.62
CA LEU A 289 0.43 11.87 13.63
C LEU A 289 0.91 12.22 12.22
N THR A 290 1.58 11.28 11.56
CA THR A 290 2.15 11.45 10.21
C THR A 290 1.41 10.63 9.15
N VAL A 291 0.90 9.45 9.53
CA VAL A 291 0.17 8.55 8.64
C VAL A 291 -1.23 8.32 9.18
N LEU A 292 -2.23 8.61 8.35
CA LEU A 292 -3.62 8.34 8.64
C LEU A 292 -4.28 7.63 7.46
N ASP A 293 -4.73 6.40 7.68
CA ASP A 293 -5.51 5.62 6.72
C ASP A 293 -6.90 5.36 7.28
N LEU A 294 -7.91 5.97 6.65
CA LEU A 294 -9.32 5.77 6.95
C LEU A 294 -10.09 5.20 5.74
N SER A 295 -9.39 4.67 4.75
CA SER A 295 -9.96 4.20 3.51
C SER A 295 -11.00 3.09 3.71
N TYR A 296 -11.89 2.94 2.73
CA TYR A 296 -13.01 1.98 2.73
C TYR A 296 -13.91 2.05 3.96
N ASN A 297 -14.10 3.25 4.51
CA ASN A 297 -15.09 3.53 5.55
C ASN A 297 -16.24 4.38 5.02
N ALA A 298 -17.38 4.40 5.74
CA ALA A 298 -18.55 5.17 5.36
C ALA A 298 -18.43 6.68 5.73
N ILE A 299 -17.32 7.32 5.35
CA ILE A 299 -17.06 8.74 5.63
C ILE A 299 -17.55 9.56 4.44
N SER A 300 -18.46 10.50 4.68
CA SER A 300 -19.11 11.29 3.63
C SER A 300 -18.63 12.73 3.53
N THR A 301 -18.04 13.27 4.59
CA THR A 301 -17.57 14.67 4.66
C THR A 301 -16.25 14.74 5.40
N VAL A 302 -15.43 15.71 5.00
CA VAL A 302 -14.12 15.94 5.62
C VAL A 302 -14.35 16.62 6.96
N PRO A 303 -13.96 16.01 8.09
CA PRO A 303 -14.14 16.64 9.38
C PRO A 303 -13.13 17.79 9.55
N HIS A 304 -13.57 18.92 10.12
CA HIS A 304 -12.71 20.09 10.28
C HIS A 304 -11.43 19.83 11.09
N TRP A 305 -11.50 18.93 12.08
CA TRP A 305 -10.33 18.60 12.89
C TRP A 305 -9.19 17.96 12.08
N LEU A 306 -9.50 17.29 10.96
CA LEU A 306 -8.49 16.65 10.11
C LEU A 306 -7.59 17.70 9.45
N LEU A 307 -8.15 18.87 9.14
CA LEU A 307 -7.41 20.01 8.58
C LEU A 307 -6.43 20.63 9.58
N ASN A 308 -6.55 20.31 10.87
CA ASN A 308 -5.69 20.85 11.93
C ASN A 308 -4.46 19.97 12.21
N ILE A 309 -4.35 18.78 11.59
CA ILE A 309 -3.25 17.84 11.84
C ILE A 309 -2.07 18.18 10.91
N SER A 310 -1.41 19.30 11.19
CA SER A 310 -0.31 19.83 10.35
C SER A 310 0.93 18.91 10.24
N SER A 311 1.01 17.87 11.06
CA SER A 311 2.07 16.86 11.04
C SER A 311 1.85 15.77 9.97
N LEU A 312 0.67 15.71 9.33
CA LEU A 312 0.35 14.68 8.35
C LEU A 312 1.27 14.75 7.13
N VAL A 313 1.79 13.59 6.78
CA VAL A 313 2.61 13.33 5.58
C VAL A 313 1.83 12.46 4.59
N GLN A 314 1.05 11.50 5.10
CA GLN A 314 0.22 10.61 4.31
C GLN A 314 -1.21 10.59 4.83
N LEU A 315 -2.15 10.79 3.92
CA LEU A 315 -3.59 10.70 4.17
C LEU A 315 -4.25 9.83 3.10
N ASP A 316 -4.85 8.72 3.53
CA ASP A 316 -5.61 7.82 2.67
C ASP A 316 -7.10 7.86 3.06
N LEU A 317 -7.91 8.28 2.09
CA LEU A 317 -9.37 8.39 2.14
C LEU A 317 -10.03 7.66 0.96
N GLN A 318 -9.33 6.69 0.36
CA GLN A 318 -9.83 5.88 -0.75
C GLN A 318 -11.16 5.19 -0.38
N GLY A 319 -12.03 4.97 -1.36
CA GLY A 319 -13.14 4.02 -1.24
C GLY A 319 -14.18 4.41 -0.19
N CYS A 320 -14.18 5.68 0.20
CA CYS A 320 -15.14 6.24 1.14
C CYS A 320 -16.39 6.73 0.39
N SER A 321 -17.27 7.46 1.08
CA SER A 321 -18.48 8.03 0.49
C SER A 321 -18.39 9.56 0.34
N PHE A 322 -17.19 10.12 0.19
CA PHE A 322 -16.98 11.57 0.18
C PHE A 322 -17.63 12.22 -1.03
N HIS A 323 -18.64 13.07 -0.81
CA HIS A 323 -19.43 13.74 -1.87
C HIS A 323 -19.20 15.26 -1.93
N GLY A 324 -18.03 15.73 -1.50
CA GLY A 324 -17.63 17.14 -1.49
C GLY A 324 -17.27 17.69 -2.87
N ARG A 325 -16.91 18.98 -2.93
CA ARG A 325 -16.29 19.58 -4.12
C ARG A 325 -14.78 19.40 -4.06
N ILE A 326 -14.12 19.35 -5.21
CA ILE A 326 -12.64 19.29 -5.31
C ILE A 326 -11.95 20.48 -4.62
N SER A 327 -12.64 21.60 -4.41
CA SER A 327 -12.11 22.71 -3.58
C SER A 327 -11.77 22.26 -2.16
N THR A 328 -12.47 21.28 -1.59
CA THR A 328 -12.15 20.72 -0.27
C THR A 328 -10.80 20.01 -0.27
N VAL A 329 -10.42 19.36 -1.37
CA VAL A 329 -9.09 18.77 -1.54
C VAL A 329 -8.03 19.88 -1.58
N ALA A 330 -8.31 21.00 -2.25
CA ALA A 330 -7.40 22.15 -2.24
C ALA A 330 -7.29 22.80 -0.84
N ASP A 331 -8.38 22.88 -0.09
CA ASP A 331 -8.34 23.35 1.31
C ASP A 331 -7.44 22.45 2.17
N MET A 332 -7.45 21.13 1.94
CA MET A 332 -6.51 20.21 2.59
C MET A 332 -5.06 20.50 2.18
N LEU A 333 -4.79 20.59 0.88
CA LEU A 333 -3.44 20.85 0.36
C LEU A 333 -2.88 22.21 0.82
N GLY A 334 -3.75 23.19 1.10
CA GLY A 334 -3.36 24.50 1.63
C GLY A 334 -3.13 24.54 3.14
N ASN A 335 -3.75 23.63 3.91
CA ASN A 335 -3.61 23.59 5.37
C ASN A 335 -2.56 22.57 5.84
N LEU A 336 -2.40 21.45 5.11
CA LEU A 336 -1.52 20.34 5.45
C LEU A 336 -0.18 20.46 4.72
N ASN A 337 0.66 21.39 5.18
CA ASN A 337 1.87 21.81 4.45
C ASN A 337 2.96 20.72 4.30
N HIS A 338 2.92 19.66 5.12
CA HIS A 338 3.85 18.53 5.05
C HIS A 338 3.30 17.33 4.26
N LEU A 339 2.07 17.45 3.73
CA LEU A 339 1.41 16.34 3.05
C LEU A 339 2.13 16.04 1.73
N LYS A 340 2.60 14.79 1.63
CA LYS A 340 3.31 14.26 0.45
C LYS A 340 2.45 13.26 -0.32
N HIS A 341 1.59 12.53 0.38
CA HIS A 341 0.75 11.49 -0.20
C HIS A 341 -0.72 11.73 0.13
N LEU A 342 -1.54 11.82 -0.91
CA LEU A 342 -2.97 11.99 -0.78
C LEU A 342 -3.74 11.04 -1.73
N ASP A 343 -4.51 10.12 -1.15
CA ASP A 343 -5.39 9.22 -1.90
C ASP A 343 -6.86 9.51 -1.59
N PHE A 344 -7.62 9.84 -2.64
CA PHE A 344 -9.06 10.08 -2.66
C PHE A 344 -9.78 9.22 -3.70
N CYS A 345 -9.12 8.17 -4.18
CA CYS A 345 -9.63 7.27 -5.20
C CYS A 345 -10.97 6.65 -4.79
N GLN A 346 -11.84 6.36 -5.75
CA GLN A 346 -13.15 5.73 -5.53
C GLN A 346 -14.04 6.50 -4.52
N ASN A 347 -14.26 7.79 -4.76
CA ASN A 347 -15.17 8.62 -3.98
C ASN A 347 -16.25 9.27 -4.87
N GLN A 348 -16.98 10.24 -4.34
CA GLN A 348 -18.05 10.97 -5.04
C GLN A 348 -17.71 12.46 -5.19
N ILE A 349 -16.42 12.80 -5.29
CA ILE A 349 -15.96 14.18 -5.38
C ILE A 349 -16.42 14.81 -6.70
N THR A 350 -17.02 16.00 -6.60
CA THR A 350 -17.53 16.77 -7.75
C THR A 350 -16.77 18.09 -7.93
N GLY A 351 -17.15 18.88 -8.94
CA GLY A 351 -16.60 20.22 -9.16
C GLY A 351 -15.51 20.25 -10.22
N GLY A 352 -15.14 21.46 -10.63
CA GLY A 352 -14.22 21.70 -11.74
C GLY A 352 -12.78 21.92 -11.26
N ILE A 353 -11.81 21.31 -11.93
CA ILE A 353 -10.39 21.63 -11.73
C ILE A 353 -10.12 23.10 -12.10
N SER A 354 -9.45 23.85 -11.22
CA SER A 354 -8.91 25.19 -11.49
C SER A 354 -7.42 25.26 -11.18
N GLN A 355 -6.70 26.17 -11.84
CA GLN A 355 -5.25 26.32 -11.70
C GLN A 355 -4.80 26.68 -10.28
N SER A 356 -5.69 27.30 -9.49
CA SER A 356 -5.46 27.66 -8.10
C SER A 356 -5.56 26.48 -7.12
N LEU A 357 -6.05 25.31 -7.55
CA LEU A 357 -6.16 24.13 -6.67
C LEU A 357 -4.78 23.50 -6.39
N TRP A 358 -3.81 23.75 -7.27
CA TRP A 358 -2.54 23.01 -7.32
C TRP A 358 -1.36 23.94 -7.07
N ASN A 359 -1.30 24.54 -5.88
CA ASN A 359 -0.12 25.27 -5.45
C ASN A 359 0.47 24.57 -4.22
N ASN A 360 1.05 23.40 -4.46
CA ASN A 360 1.69 22.60 -3.42
C ASN A 360 3.03 22.09 -3.96
N THR A 361 4.12 22.48 -3.31
CA THR A 361 5.49 22.17 -3.74
C THR A 361 6.09 20.98 -3.00
N HIS A 362 5.31 20.21 -2.26
CA HIS A 362 5.77 19.06 -1.48
C HIS A 362 5.01 17.77 -1.82
N LEU A 363 3.86 17.86 -2.49
CA LEU A 363 3.05 16.71 -2.85
C LEU A 363 3.78 15.86 -3.89
N GLU A 364 3.95 14.59 -3.57
CA GLU A 364 4.66 13.59 -4.37
C GLU A 364 3.64 12.63 -5.02
N TYR A 365 2.58 12.26 -4.29
CA TYR A 365 1.55 11.32 -4.76
C TYR A 365 0.14 11.91 -4.65
N LEU A 366 -0.60 11.85 -5.74
CA LEU A 366 -2.01 12.21 -5.79
C LEU A 366 -2.84 11.20 -6.61
N ASP A 367 -3.80 10.55 -5.96
CA ASP A 367 -4.82 9.73 -6.64
C ASP A 367 -6.23 10.29 -6.38
N LEU A 368 -6.91 10.67 -7.47
CA LEU A 368 -8.27 11.19 -7.50
C LEU A 368 -9.16 10.37 -8.45
N SER A 369 -8.74 9.15 -8.77
CA SER A 369 -9.42 8.27 -9.71
C SER A 369 -10.81 7.83 -9.23
N GLY A 370 -11.71 7.48 -10.14
CA GLY A 370 -13.05 6.99 -9.80
C GLY A 370 -13.90 8.00 -9.05
N ASN A 371 -13.87 9.27 -9.47
CA ASN A 371 -14.67 10.37 -8.92
C ASN A 371 -15.57 10.99 -10.00
N GLN A 372 -16.22 12.12 -9.70
CA GLN A 372 -17.07 12.88 -10.62
C GLN A 372 -16.46 14.25 -10.94
N ILE A 373 -15.13 14.32 -10.97
CA ILE A 373 -14.40 15.57 -11.19
C ILE A 373 -14.57 16.02 -12.65
N THR A 374 -14.84 17.31 -12.83
CA THR A 374 -15.01 17.97 -14.12
C THR A 374 -13.91 19.01 -14.32
N GLY A 375 -13.96 19.77 -15.41
CA GLY A 375 -13.03 20.87 -15.69
C GLY A 375 -12.13 20.58 -16.87
N HIS A 376 -11.27 21.54 -17.19
CA HIS A 376 -10.45 21.49 -18.39
C HIS A 376 -9.06 20.92 -18.10
N ALA A 377 -8.58 19.99 -18.93
CA ALA A 377 -7.31 19.29 -18.74
C ALA A 377 -6.09 20.23 -18.66
N ALA A 378 -6.12 21.33 -19.43
CA ALA A 378 -5.13 22.42 -19.33
C ALA A 378 -4.92 23.01 -17.92
N LYS A 379 -5.83 22.75 -16.96
CA LYS A 379 -5.74 23.22 -15.57
C LYS A 379 -5.31 22.14 -14.57
N ILE A 380 -5.08 20.90 -15.01
CA ILE A 380 -4.62 19.80 -14.15
C ILE A 380 -3.23 20.12 -13.58
N PHE A 381 -2.34 20.63 -14.43
CA PHE A 381 -0.93 20.81 -14.11
C PHE A 381 -0.71 22.25 -13.64
N GLY A 382 -0.95 22.49 -12.34
CA GLY A 382 -0.52 23.73 -11.68
C GLY A 382 0.95 23.67 -11.27
N ASN A 383 1.27 24.19 -10.08
CA ASN A 383 2.61 24.13 -9.50
C ASN A 383 2.72 22.93 -8.54
N LEU A 384 2.98 21.75 -9.10
CA LEU A 384 3.17 20.46 -8.38
C LEU A 384 4.58 19.91 -8.66
N SER A 385 5.61 20.71 -8.44
CA SER A 385 6.98 20.43 -8.92
C SER A 385 7.65 19.18 -8.34
N GLN A 386 7.14 18.62 -7.25
CA GLN A 386 7.66 17.39 -6.62
C GLN A 386 6.82 16.14 -6.95
N LEU A 387 5.79 16.27 -7.78
CA LEU A 387 4.86 15.18 -8.05
C LEU A 387 5.55 14.07 -8.84
N THR A 388 5.53 12.85 -8.31
CA THR A 388 6.04 11.62 -8.95
C THR A 388 4.89 10.76 -9.47
N PHE A 389 3.71 10.84 -8.84
CA PHE A 389 2.54 10.07 -9.22
C PHE A 389 1.28 10.94 -9.31
N LEU A 390 0.59 10.86 -10.44
CA LEU A 390 -0.72 11.48 -10.65
C LEU A 390 -1.71 10.51 -11.30
N ALA A 391 -2.83 10.26 -10.64
CA ALA A 391 -3.95 9.50 -11.20
C ALA A 391 -5.28 10.25 -11.10
N LEU A 392 -5.97 10.36 -12.23
CA LEU A 392 -7.30 10.98 -12.38
C LEU A 392 -8.24 10.07 -13.21
N VAL A 393 -8.01 8.76 -13.18
CA VAL A 393 -8.69 7.77 -14.02
C VAL A 393 -10.20 7.79 -13.75
N GLY A 394 -11.04 7.62 -14.77
CA GLY A 394 -12.48 7.44 -14.57
C GLY A 394 -13.17 8.67 -13.99
N ASN A 395 -12.88 9.85 -14.55
CA ASN A 395 -13.50 11.13 -14.19
C ASN A 395 -14.23 11.74 -15.40
N GLN A 396 -14.63 13.01 -15.32
CA GLN A 396 -15.34 13.74 -16.38
C GLN A 396 -14.53 14.94 -16.90
N ILE A 397 -13.20 14.84 -16.84
CA ILE A 397 -12.28 15.91 -17.25
C ILE A 397 -12.27 16.01 -18.77
N SER A 398 -12.33 17.23 -19.32
CA SER A 398 -12.44 17.48 -20.76
C SER A 398 -11.40 18.47 -21.28
N GLY A 399 -11.37 18.65 -22.61
CA GLY A 399 -10.47 19.60 -23.26
C GLY A 399 -9.03 19.09 -23.36
N GLU A 400 -8.13 19.97 -23.76
CA GLU A 400 -6.76 19.61 -24.16
C GLU A 400 -5.75 19.67 -23.01
N ILE A 401 -4.76 18.77 -23.05
CA ILE A 401 -3.60 18.77 -22.14
C ILE A 401 -2.71 19.96 -22.52
N SER A 402 -2.29 20.76 -21.54
CA SER A 402 -1.43 21.92 -21.78
C SER A 402 0.04 21.53 -21.86
N GLU A 403 0.82 22.28 -22.65
CA GLU A 403 2.29 22.23 -22.69
C GLU A 403 2.93 22.40 -21.31
N SER A 404 2.27 23.09 -20.36
CA SER A 404 2.81 23.28 -19.00
C SER A 404 2.97 21.99 -18.21
N MET A 405 2.41 20.86 -18.68
CA MET A 405 2.61 19.56 -18.07
C MET A 405 4.08 19.12 -18.04
N GLY A 406 4.89 19.59 -19.00
CA GLY A 406 6.34 19.35 -19.03
C GLY A 406 7.10 19.94 -17.83
N ASN A 407 6.48 20.82 -17.04
CA ASN A 407 7.07 21.34 -15.80
C ASN A 407 7.13 20.30 -14.67
N LEU A 408 6.44 19.16 -14.79
CA LEU A 408 6.44 18.10 -13.78
C LEU A 408 7.64 17.17 -13.95
N SER A 409 8.85 17.70 -13.84
CA SER A 409 10.10 16.99 -14.16
C SER A 409 10.37 15.74 -13.31
N HIS A 410 9.72 15.59 -12.16
CA HIS A 410 9.84 14.42 -11.29
C HIS A 410 8.76 13.36 -11.56
N LEU A 411 7.84 13.58 -12.51
CA LEU A 411 6.72 12.69 -12.73
C LEU A 411 7.20 11.36 -13.33
N GLU A 412 6.88 10.28 -12.62
CA GLU A 412 7.20 8.90 -12.99
C GLU A 412 5.96 8.19 -13.56
N ALA A 413 4.77 8.51 -13.05
CA ALA A 413 3.53 7.87 -13.46
C ALA A 413 2.37 8.87 -13.65
N LEU A 414 1.75 8.81 -14.82
CA LEU A 414 0.60 9.65 -15.20
C LEU A 414 -0.55 8.81 -15.75
N TYR A 415 -1.67 8.79 -15.01
CA TYR A 415 -2.87 8.06 -15.40
C TYR A 415 -4.06 9.01 -15.58
N LEU A 416 -4.50 9.20 -16.82
CA LEU A 416 -5.63 10.05 -17.19
C LEU A 416 -6.71 9.28 -17.99
N SER A 417 -6.68 7.94 -17.93
CA SER A 417 -7.59 7.10 -18.69
C SER A 417 -9.06 7.28 -18.28
N GLU A 418 -9.98 6.89 -19.18
CA GLU A 418 -11.43 6.97 -18.95
C GLU A 418 -11.92 8.38 -18.59
N ASN A 419 -11.54 9.37 -19.40
CA ASN A 419 -11.98 10.76 -19.28
C ASN A 419 -12.58 11.25 -20.62
N ARG A 420 -12.75 12.57 -20.78
CA ARG A 420 -13.22 13.23 -22.00
C ARG A 420 -12.14 14.15 -22.59
N ILE A 421 -10.87 13.84 -22.36
CA ILE A 421 -9.72 14.65 -22.80
C ILE A 421 -9.65 14.62 -24.32
N SER A 422 -9.48 15.77 -24.95
CA SER A 422 -9.43 15.94 -26.41
C SER A 422 -8.14 16.64 -26.84
N GLY A 423 -8.00 16.94 -28.13
CA GLY A 423 -6.80 17.60 -28.66
C GLY A 423 -5.69 16.62 -28.96
N GLU A 424 -4.49 17.15 -29.20
CA GLU A 424 -3.28 16.36 -29.45
C GLU A 424 -2.49 16.15 -28.14
N VAL A 425 -1.58 15.19 -28.13
CA VAL A 425 -0.63 15.06 -27.03
C VAL A 425 0.41 16.19 -27.16
N PRO A 426 0.60 17.05 -26.14
CA PRO A 426 1.49 18.20 -26.24
C PRO A 426 2.95 17.79 -26.30
N LYS A 427 3.77 18.62 -26.96
CA LYS A 427 5.20 18.33 -27.16
C LYS A 427 5.98 18.35 -25.85
N GLY A 428 5.57 19.20 -24.91
CA GLY A 428 6.14 19.29 -23.55
C GLY A 428 6.05 17.98 -22.76
N MET A 429 5.29 16.98 -23.21
CA MET A 429 5.36 15.64 -22.62
C MET A 429 6.73 14.98 -22.80
N GLY A 430 7.50 15.38 -23.82
CA GLY A 430 8.89 14.99 -23.98
C GLY A 430 9.84 15.58 -22.92
N ASP A 431 9.40 16.52 -22.10
CA ASP A 431 10.20 17.07 -20.99
C ASP A 431 10.06 16.23 -19.70
N LEU A 432 9.16 15.23 -19.68
CA LEU A 432 8.99 14.30 -18.56
C LEU A 432 10.03 13.18 -18.61
N LEU A 433 11.27 13.53 -18.25
CA LEU A 433 12.44 12.64 -18.40
C LEU A 433 12.41 11.39 -17.50
N ASN A 434 11.68 11.45 -16.38
CA ASN A 434 11.55 10.35 -15.43
C ASN A 434 10.29 9.49 -15.67
N LEU A 435 9.50 9.78 -16.70
CA LEU A 435 8.23 9.11 -16.93
C LEU A 435 8.43 7.64 -17.28
N GLU A 436 7.94 6.75 -16.41
CA GLU A 436 7.93 5.30 -16.58
C GLU A 436 6.58 4.80 -17.10
N GLU A 437 5.48 5.39 -16.65
CA GLU A 437 4.12 4.91 -16.93
C GLU A 437 3.21 6.04 -17.42
N LEU A 438 2.64 5.86 -18.62
CA LEU A 438 1.67 6.77 -19.20
C LEU A 438 0.42 6.01 -19.66
N ASP A 439 -0.73 6.38 -19.11
CA ASP A 439 -2.03 5.89 -19.57
C ASP A 439 -2.99 7.03 -19.92
N LEU A 440 -3.28 7.16 -21.21
CA LEU A 440 -4.26 8.09 -21.76
C LEU A 440 -5.44 7.36 -22.41
N SER A 441 -5.62 6.07 -22.11
CA SER A 441 -6.61 5.21 -22.76
C SER A 441 -8.05 5.71 -22.55
N TYR A 442 -8.93 5.41 -23.50
CA TYR A 442 -10.35 5.73 -23.45
C TYR A 442 -10.62 7.22 -23.24
N ASN A 443 -10.04 8.04 -24.13
CA ASN A 443 -10.25 9.49 -24.22
C ASN A 443 -10.67 9.87 -25.67
N GLN A 444 -10.59 11.15 -26.00
CA GLN A 444 -10.90 11.72 -27.32
C GLN A 444 -9.65 12.35 -27.96
N ILE A 445 -8.46 11.83 -27.62
CA ILE A 445 -7.18 12.35 -28.11
C ILE A 445 -7.04 12.04 -29.60
N LYS A 446 -6.59 13.02 -30.39
CA LYS A 446 -6.37 12.95 -31.84
C LYS A 446 -4.92 13.28 -32.19
N GLY A 447 -4.62 13.36 -33.48
CA GLY A 447 -3.28 13.67 -33.97
C GLY A 447 -2.42 12.42 -34.13
N CYS A 448 -1.11 12.59 -34.12
CA CYS A 448 -0.14 11.51 -34.20
C CYS A 448 0.42 11.17 -32.81
N ILE A 449 1.10 10.04 -32.69
CA ILE A 449 1.92 9.75 -31.51
C ILE A 449 3.08 10.77 -31.50
N PRO A 450 3.29 11.56 -30.44
CA PRO A 450 4.34 12.57 -30.42
C PRO A 450 5.71 11.92 -30.45
N GLU A 451 6.62 12.39 -31.30
CA GLU A 451 7.98 11.84 -31.37
C GLU A 451 8.80 12.24 -30.15
N GLU A 452 8.50 13.39 -29.55
CA GLU A 452 9.23 13.97 -28.43
C GLU A 452 9.22 13.06 -27.19
N ILE A 453 8.09 12.42 -26.87
CA ILE A 453 8.03 11.47 -25.75
C ILE A 453 8.86 10.21 -26.03
N LEU A 454 8.89 9.77 -27.29
CA LEU A 454 9.58 8.55 -27.71
C LEU A 454 11.09 8.75 -27.78
N GLU A 455 11.55 9.97 -28.05
CA GLU A 455 12.97 10.31 -28.13
C GLU A 455 13.57 10.64 -26.76
N ASN A 456 12.80 11.28 -25.86
CA ASN A 456 13.34 11.80 -24.60
C ASN A 456 13.05 10.93 -23.37
N SER A 457 11.92 10.22 -23.32
CA SER A 457 11.52 9.42 -22.14
C SER A 457 12.15 8.03 -22.14
N SER A 458 13.48 7.97 -21.97
CA SER A 458 14.25 6.71 -21.92
C SER A 458 13.83 5.75 -20.81
N GLN A 459 13.15 6.23 -19.78
CA GLN A 459 12.64 5.44 -18.66
C GLN A 459 11.25 4.82 -18.94
N LEU A 460 10.62 5.13 -20.08
CA LEU A 460 9.25 4.71 -20.34
C LEU A 460 9.15 3.18 -20.44
N ARG A 461 8.40 2.59 -19.51
CA ARG A 461 8.15 1.14 -19.41
C ARG A 461 6.76 0.77 -19.88
N ARG A 462 5.77 1.66 -19.72
CA ARG A 462 4.38 1.36 -20.06
C ARG A 462 3.71 2.53 -20.76
N LEU A 463 3.18 2.27 -21.95
CA LEU A 463 2.47 3.25 -22.76
C LEU A 463 1.11 2.70 -23.20
N PHE A 464 0.04 3.30 -22.70
CA PHE A 464 -1.34 2.94 -23.03
C PHE A 464 -2.06 4.13 -23.66
N LEU A 465 -2.40 4.01 -24.93
CA LEU A 465 -3.14 5.00 -25.72
C LEU A 465 -4.45 4.43 -26.29
N ARG A 466 -4.88 3.26 -25.80
CA ARG A 466 -6.00 2.50 -26.33
C ARG A 466 -7.28 3.31 -26.40
N GLY A 467 -8.09 3.13 -27.44
CA GLY A 467 -9.44 3.69 -27.47
C GLY A 467 -9.49 5.22 -27.59
N ASN A 468 -8.65 5.77 -28.47
CA ASN A 468 -8.59 7.19 -28.80
C ASN A 468 -8.86 7.39 -30.32
N GLN A 469 -8.59 8.60 -30.83
CA GLN A 469 -8.69 8.99 -32.24
C GLN A 469 -7.29 9.26 -32.85
N ILE A 470 -6.25 8.62 -32.32
CA ILE A 470 -4.86 8.80 -32.78
C ILE A 470 -4.72 8.16 -34.16
N SER A 471 -4.03 8.84 -35.06
CA SER A 471 -3.85 8.50 -36.47
C SER A 471 -2.38 8.64 -36.89
N GLY A 472 -2.08 8.39 -38.16
CA GLY A 472 -0.71 8.43 -38.68
C GLY A 472 0.04 7.10 -38.50
N GLU A 473 1.33 7.12 -38.75
CA GLU A 473 2.21 5.95 -38.60
C GLU A 473 2.80 5.88 -37.19
N ILE A 474 3.24 4.70 -36.75
CA ILE A 474 4.01 4.55 -35.52
C ILE A 474 5.43 5.10 -35.77
N PRO A 475 5.89 6.13 -35.04
CA PRO A 475 7.20 6.71 -35.27
C PRO A 475 8.32 5.71 -35.04
N LYS A 476 9.41 5.85 -35.81
CA LYS A 476 10.57 4.93 -35.71
C LYS A 476 11.26 5.02 -34.35
N SER A 477 11.20 6.18 -33.69
CA SER A 477 11.74 6.39 -32.34
C SER A 477 11.08 5.48 -31.28
N MET A 478 9.84 5.03 -31.48
CA MET A 478 9.18 4.10 -30.57
C MET A 478 9.97 2.81 -30.35
N TRP A 479 10.68 2.36 -31.39
CA TRP A 479 11.46 1.11 -31.35
C TRP A 479 12.82 1.27 -30.67
N ASN A 480 13.17 2.48 -30.24
CA ASN A 480 14.38 2.76 -29.46
C ASN A 480 14.14 2.75 -27.94
N LEU A 481 12.88 2.60 -27.50
CA LEU A 481 12.52 2.54 -26.08
C LEU A 481 12.83 1.15 -25.50
N LEU A 482 14.10 0.92 -25.17
CA LEU A 482 14.61 -0.38 -24.69
C LEU A 482 13.96 -0.89 -23.39
N ASN A 483 13.44 0.02 -22.57
CA ASN A 483 12.79 -0.32 -21.30
C ASN A 483 11.28 -0.60 -21.45
N LEU A 484 10.71 -0.48 -22.66
CA LEU A 484 9.26 -0.59 -22.87
C LEU A 484 8.80 -2.05 -22.70
N GLU A 485 8.01 -2.30 -21.66
CA GLU A 485 7.46 -3.61 -21.30
C GLU A 485 6.05 -3.82 -21.86
N LEU A 486 5.23 -2.76 -21.84
CA LEU A 486 3.82 -2.82 -22.24
C LEU A 486 3.45 -1.65 -23.15
N LEU A 487 2.93 -1.99 -24.33
CA LEU A 487 2.44 -1.03 -25.32
C LEU A 487 1.03 -1.42 -25.77
N ASP A 488 0.06 -0.54 -25.54
CA ASP A 488 -1.30 -0.70 -26.06
C ASP A 488 -1.72 0.51 -26.88
N LEU A 489 -1.79 0.31 -28.19
CA LEU A 489 -2.24 1.30 -29.18
C LEU A 489 -3.60 0.92 -29.79
N SER A 490 -4.25 -0.12 -29.26
CA SER A 490 -5.46 -0.70 -29.87
C SER A 490 -6.63 0.28 -29.92
N SER A 491 -7.59 0.03 -30.81
CA SER A 491 -8.78 0.88 -30.95
C SER A 491 -8.44 2.36 -31.25
N ASN A 492 -7.53 2.58 -32.19
CA ASN A 492 -7.17 3.89 -32.76
C ASN A 492 -7.27 3.84 -34.30
N GLN A 493 -6.88 4.93 -34.97
CA GLN A 493 -6.82 5.09 -36.44
C GLN A 493 -5.39 5.01 -36.98
N ILE A 494 -4.51 4.26 -36.29
CA ILE A 494 -3.11 4.09 -36.65
C ILE A 494 -2.98 3.32 -37.97
N SER A 495 -2.05 3.75 -38.79
CA SER A 495 -1.75 3.25 -40.14
C SER A 495 -0.25 2.96 -40.27
N GLY A 496 0.19 2.59 -41.47
CA GLY A 496 1.60 2.26 -41.73
C GLY A 496 1.95 0.82 -41.39
N TRP A 497 3.25 0.52 -41.46
CA TRP A 497 3.80 -0.82 -41.32
C TRP A 497 4.56 -0.93 -40.00
N ILE A 498 4.42 -2.06 -39.31
CA ILE A 498 5.30 -2.40 -38.20
C ILE A 498 6.65 -2.77 -38.82
N PRO A 499 7.74 -2.03 -38.52
CA PRO A 499 9.03 -2.32 -39.12
C PRO A 499 9.63 -3.62 -38.56
N GLU A 500 10.48 -4.26 -39.35
CA GLU A 500 11.21 -5.47 -38.93
C GLU A 500 12.11 -5.22 -37.71
N THR A 501 12.45 -3.95 -37.42
CA THR A 501 13.24 -3.52 -36.25
C THR A 501 12.52 -3.69 -34.91
N ILE A 502 11.26 -4.13 -34.88
CA ILE A 502 10.54 -4.43 -33.63
C ILE A 502 11.24 -5.50 -32.76
N GLY A 503 12.12 -6.33 -33.37
CA GLY A 503 12.98 -7.30 -32.70
C GLY A 503 14.27 -6.73 -32.08
N ASN A 504 14.51 -5.42 -32.10
CA ASN A 504 15.61 -4.79 -31.35
C ASN A 504 15.25 -4.45 -29.89
N LEU A 505 14.04 -4.79 -29.45
CA LEU A 505 13.63 -4.79 -28.05
C LEU A 505 13.98 -6.12 -27.35
N ASP A 506 14.87 -6.93 -27.95
CA ASP A 506 15.34 -8.22 -27.42
C ASP A 506 16.57 -8.08 -26.52
N THR A 507 16.37 -8.21 -25.20
CA THR A 507 16.94 -9.20 -24.24
C THR A 507 17.00 -8.67 -22.82
#